data_AF-A0A952UWC3-F1
#
_entry.id   AF-A0A952UWC3-F1
#
_cell.length_a   1.000
_cell.length_b   1.000
_cell.length_c   1.000
_cell.angle_alpha   90.00
_cell.angle_beta   90.00
_cell.angle_gamma   90.00
#
_symmetry.space_group_name_H-M   'P 1'
#
loop_
_entity.id
_entity.type
_entity.pdbx_description
1 polymer ?
#
loop_
_entity_poly.entity_id
_entity_poly.type
_entity_poly.pdbx_seq_one_letter_code
_entity_poly.pdbx_strand_id
1 'polypeptide(L)'
;MRRPQLEHLIGAAATIAADDEIVVVGSQAILGQFPEPPPELTISNEADLFPKNHPERADVVDGSIGELSPFHDMWGYYAQGVGPDTATLPSGWEARLVIVEGPLTRGARGLCLEVHDLVLSKYVANREKDHRFNRAAIAHRLVQRSVLDERLGAMTLDPRVREAVRLAIAADFASAE
;
A
#
# COMPACT_ATOMS: atom_id res chain seq x y z
N MET A 1 -8.10 3.40 -8.60
CA MET A 1 -7.80 2.06 -9.14
C MET A 1 -8.77 0.99 -8.62
N ARG A 2 -9.02 -0.09 -9.36
CA ARG A 2 -9.84 -1.25 -8.97
C ARG A 2 -9.00 -2.52 -8.85
N ARG A 3 -9.50 -3.54 -8.14
CA ARG A 3 -8.80 -4.84 -7.95
C ARG A 3 -8.26 -5.45 -9.26
N PRO A 4 -9.02 -5.55 -10.37
CA PRO A 4 -8.49 -6.09 -11.62
C PRO A 4 -7.33 -5.26 -12.23
N GLN A 5 -7.32 -3.95 -12.01
CA GLN A 5 -6.25 -3.07 -12.48
C GLN A 5 -4.97 -3.32 -11.67
N LEU A 6 -5.09 -3.49 -10.34
CA LEU A 6 -3.97 -3.87 -9.49
C LEU A 6 -3.40 -5.24 -9.88
N GLU A 7 -4.26 -6.24 -10.14
CA GLU A 7 -3.82 -7.56 -10.60
C GLU A 7 -3.06 -7.47 -11.93
N HIS A 8 -3.53 -6.63 -12.86
CA HIS A 8 -2.85 -6.39 -14.13
C HIS A 8 -1.46 -5.76 -13.92
N LEU A 9 -1.35 -4.77 -13.02
CA LEU A 9 -0.05 -4.19 -12.66
C LEU A 9 0.89 -5.22 -12.03
N ILE A 10 0.40 -6.06 -11.12
CA ILE A 10 1.18 -7.15 -10.52
C ILE A 10 1.72 -8.10 -11.60
N GLY A 11 0.86 -8.58 -12.51
CA GLY A 11 1.27 -9.50 -13.57
C GLY A 11 2.23 -8.87 -14.58
N ALA A 12 2.07 -7.59 -14.89
CA ALA A 12 2.99 -6.85 -15.75
C ALA A 12 4.36 -6.65 -15.06
N ALA A 13 4.35 -6.18 -13.81
CA ALA A 13 5.56 -5.98 -13.01
C ALA A 13 6.34 -7.27 -12.82
N ALA A 14 5.66 -8.39 -12.53
CA ALA A 14 6.28 -9.70 -12.39
C ALA A 14 6.99 -10.16 -13.67
N THR A 15 6.35 -9.93 -14.83
CA THR A 15 6.95 -10.23 -16.14
C THR A 15 8.20 -9.38 -16.39
N ILE A 16 8.15 -8.08 -16.11
CA ILE A 16 9.25 -7.13 -16.36
C ILE A 16 10.43 -7.41 -15.42
N ALA A 17 10.13 -7.67 -14.14
CA ALA A 17 11.13 -7.90 -13.12
C ALA A 17 11.68 -9.33 -13.11
N ALA A 18 11.06 -10.27 -13.84
CA ALA A 18 11.33 -11.70 -13.76
C ALA A 18 11.31 -12.22 -12.31
N ASP A 19 10.24 -11.86 -11.58
CA ASP A 19 9.99 -12.21 -10.19
C ASP A 19 8.48 -12.42 -10.00
N ASP A 20 8.08 -13.58 -9.47
CA ASP A 20 6.68 -13.95 -9.30
C ASP A 20 6.06 -13.44 -8.00
N GLU A 21 6.82 -12.78 -7.13
CA GLU A 21 6.31 -12.14 -5.91
C GLU A 21 6.51 -10.62 -5.96
N ILE A 22 5.40 -9.88 -6.06
CA ILE A 22 5.40 -8.41 -6.14
C ILE A 22 4.81 -7.83 -4.86
N VAL A 23 5.62 -7.10 -4.08
CA VAL A 23 5.14 -6.38 -2.90
C VAL A 23 4.44 -5.11 -3.34
N VAL A 24 3.22 -4.90 -2.83
CA VAL A 24 2.44 -3.69 -3.06
C VAL A 24 2.38 -2.92 -1.75
N VAL A 25 2.94 -1.72 -1.78
CA VAL A 25 2.88 -0.75 -0.68
C VAL A 25 2.02 0.44 -1.09
N GLY A 26 1.88 1.41 -0.18
CA GLY A 26 1.10 2.61 -0.48
C GLY A 26 -0.40 2.34 -0.61
N SER A 27 -1.12 3.35 -1.11
CA SER A 27 -2.59 3.41 -0.98
C SER A 27 -3.33 2.22 -1.61
N GLN A 28 -2.83 1.69 -2.73
CA GLN A 28 -3.52 0.62 -3.47
C GLN A 28 -3.34 -0.78 -2.86
N ALA A 29 -2.47 -0.93 -1.85
CA ALA A 29 -2.42 -2.15 -1.05
C ALA A 29 -3.77 -2.45 -0.35
N ILE A 30 -4.62 -1.44 -0.14
CA ILE A 30 -5.98 -1.61 0.40
C ILE A 30 -6.81 -2.61 -0.40
N LEU A 31 -6.60 -2.64 -1.73
CA LEU A 31 -7.30 -3.56 -2.61
C LEU A 31 -7.02 -5.01 -2.20
N GLY A 32 -5.82 -5.28 -1.67
CA GLY A 32 -5.36 -6.54 -1.07
C GLY A 32 -6.42 -7.23 -0.23
N GLN A 33 -6.80 -6.60 0.87
CA GLN A 33 -7.81 -7.10 1.81
C GLN A 33 -9.25 -6.80 1.39
N PHE A 34 -9.46 -5.69 0.70
CA PHE A 34 -10.78 -5.21 0.33
C PHE A 34 -10.83 -5.05 -1.19
N PRO A 35 -11.29 -6.07 -1.95
CA PRO A 35 -11.35 -5.99 -3.42
C PRO A 35 -12.22 -4.85 -3.95
N GLU A 36 -13.21 -4.43 -3.16
CA GLU A 36 -14.14 -3.33 -3.44
C GLU A 36 -14.18 -2.37 -2.23
N PRO A 37 -13.10 -1.62 -1.97
CA PRO A 37 -13.05 -0.69 -0.86
C PRO A 37 -13.89 0.55 -1.18
N PRO A 38 -14.20 1.38 -0.17
CA PRO A 38 -14.76 2.71 -0.37
C PRO A 38 -13.97 3.51 -1.45
N PRO A 39 -14.66 4.20 -2.38
CA PRO A 39 -14.01 4.90 -3.49
C PRO A 39 -12.93 5.92 -3.06
N GLU A 40 -13.09 6.52 -1.88
CA GLU A 40 -12.17 7.48 -1.28
C GLU A 40 -10.77 6.89 -1.03
N LEU A 41 -10.68 5.57 -0.87
CA LEU A 41 -9.42 4.85 -0.64
C LEU A 41 -8.71 4.46 -1.93
N THR A 42 -9.34 4.67 -3.09
CA THR A 42 -8.83 4.24 -4.40
C THR A 42 -8.75 5.36 -5.42
N ILE A 43 -8.64 6.61 -4.95
CA ILE A 43 -8.57 7.80 -5.81
C ILE A 43 -7.32 7.79 -6.70
N SER A 44 -6.22 7.19 -6.26
CA SER A 44 -4.99 7.15 -7.05
C SER A 44 -5.08 6.19 -8.24
N ASN A 45 -4.39 6.57 -9.31
CA ASN A 45 -4.17 5.75 -10.50
C ASN A 45 -2.80 5.04 -10.49
N GLU A 46 -1.96 5.33 -9.48
CA GLU A 46 -0.66 4.69 -9.26
C GLU A 46 -0.78 3.54 -8.26
N ALA A 47 -0.01 2.48 -8.43
CA ALA A 47 0.28 1.50 -7.38
C ALA A 47 1.77 1.46 -7.07
N ASP A 48 2.14 1.75 -5.83
CA ASP A 48 3.52 1.67 -5.35
C ASP A 48 3.89 0.18 -5.17
N LEU A 49 4.86 -0.32 -5.92
CA LEU A 49 5.22 -1.74 -5.87
C LEU A 49 6.70 -2.00 -6.14
N PHE A 50 7.15 -3.18 -5.72
CA PHE A 50 8.51 -3.66 -5.99
C PHE A 50 8.58 -5.19 -6.03
N PRO A 51 9.54 -5.78 -6.77
CA PRO A 51 9.77 -7.21 -6.77
C PRO A 51 10.40 -7.67 -5.45
N LYS A 52 9.83 -8.68 -4.79
CA LYS A 52 10.26 -9.11 -3.46
C LYS A 52 11.69 -9.65 -3.43
N ASN A 53 12.04 -10.45 -4.43
CA ASN A 53 13.32 -11.15 -4.50
C ASN A 53 14.39 -10.32 -5.24
N HIS A 54 13.95 -9.34 -6.03
CA HIS A 54 14.81 -8.42 -6.78
C HIS A 54 14.36 -6.94 -6.66
N PRO A 55 14.41 -6.33 -5.45
CA PRO A 55 13.91 -4.96 -5.25
C PRO A 55 14.61 -3.91 -6.13
N GLU A 56 15.87 -4.15 -6.51
CA GLU A 56 16.64 -3.29 -7.42
C GLU A 56 16.03 -3.18 -8.83
N ARG A 57 15.13 -4.09 -9.20
CA ARG A 57 14.43 -4.07 -10.49
C ARG A 57 13.17 -3.20 -10.49
N ALA A 58 12.81 -2.59 -9.35
CA ALA A 58 11.70 -1.64 -9.28
C ALA A 58 11.86 -0.49 -10.28
N ASP A 59 13.09 0.03 -10.48
CA ASP A 59 13.37 1.09 -11.45
C ASP A 59 13.07 0.65 -12.90
N VAL A 60 13.30 -0.62 -13.23
CA VAL A 60 13.00 -1.17 -14.56
C VAL A 60 11.49 -1.30 -14.76
N VAL A 61 10.77 -1.67 -13.71
CA VAL A 61 9.29 -1.69 -13.72
C VAL A 61 8.75 -0.28 -13.92
N ASP A 62 9.25 0.70 -13.16
CA ASP A 62 8.85 2.11 -13.28
C ASP A 62 9.13 2.66 -14.69
N GLY A 63 10.32 2.41 -15.24
CA GLY A 63 10.67 2.84 -16.59
C GLY A 63 9.83 2.19 -17.69
N SER A 64 9.22 1.03 -17.43
CA SER A 64 8.46 0.27 -18.42
C SER A 64 6.96 0.52 -18.36
N ILE A 65 6.39 0.59 -17.15
CA ILE A 65 4.94 0.70 -16.90
C ILE A 65 4.58 1.75 -15.85
N GLY A 66 5.49 2.69 -15.58
CA GLY A 66 5.29 3.83 -14.68
C GLY A 66 4.67 5.04 -15.36
N GLU A 67 4.78 6.18 -14.70
CA GLU A 67 4.12 7.42 -15.13
C GLU A 67 4.58 7.82 -16.55
N LEU A 68 3.65 8.35 -17.33
CA LEU A 68 3.84 8.77 -18.73
C LEU A 68 4.40 7.69 -19.69
N SER A 69 4.39 6.41 -19.30
CA SER A 69 4.74 5.31 -20.21
C SER A 69 3.62 5.03 -21.22
N PRO A 70 3.90 4.35 -22.35
CA PRO A 70 2.86 3.86 -23.25
C PRO A 70 1.84 2.95 -22.55
N PHE A 71 2.23 2.27 -21.46
CA PHE A 71 1.31 1.51 -20.63
C PHE A 71 0.34 2.44 -19.91
N HIS A 72 0.84 3.50 -19.28
CA HIS A 72 0.01 4.49 -18.60
C HIS A 72 -0.97 5.16 -19.58
N ASP A 73 -0.50 5.58 -20.74
CA ASP A 73 -1.35 6.20 -21.78
C ASP A 73 -2.45 5.24 -22.26
N MET A 74 -2.14 3.95 -22.39
CA MET A 74 -3.10 2.93 -22.85
C MET A 74 -4.17 2.61 -21.80
N TRP A 75 -3.77 2.48 -20.53
CA TRP A 75 -4.63 1.92 -19.49
C TRP A 75 -5.18 2.94 -18.49
N GLY A 76 -4.58 4.12 -18.40
CA GLY A 76 -4.94 5.18 -17.45
C GLY A 76 -4.54 4.91 -15.99
N TYR A 77 -3.71 3.88 -15.75
CA TYR A 77 -3.10 3.56 -14.47
C TYR A 77 -1.69 2.99 -14.68
N TYR A 78 -0.85 3.08 -13.66
CA TYR A 78 0.58 2.74 -13.77
C TYR A 78 1.14 2.18 -12.46
N ALA A 79 2.29 1.51 -12.55
CA ALA A 79 3.05 1.08 -11.39
C ALA A 79 4.11 2.13 -11.06
N GLN A 80 4.16 2.59 -9.82
CA GLN A 80 5.28 3.39 -9.33
C GLN A 80 6.30 2.42 -8.72
N GLY A 81 7.46 2.31 -9.35
CA GLY A 81 8.56 1.53 -8.77
C GLY A 81 9.07 2.19 -7.49
N VAL A 82 9.08 1.45 -6.39
CA VAL A 82 9.55 1.94 -5.08
C VAL A 82 10.52 0.95 -4.43
N GLY A 83 11.14 1.34 -3.32
CA GLY A 83 12.04 0.47 -2.55
C GLY A 83 11.38 -0.13 -1.30
N PRO A 84 12.00 -1.17 -0.69
CA PRO A 84 11.53 -1.72 0.59
C PRO A 84 11.49 -0.69 1.73
N ASP A 85 12.41 0.29 1.69
CA ASP A 85 12.53 1.34 2.71
C ASP A 85 11.58 2.53 2.47
N THR A 86 10.76 2.51 1.40
CA THR A 86 9.84 3.61 1.08
C THR A 86 8.72 3.77 2.13
N ALA A 87 8.35 2.68 2.81
CA ALA A 87 7.33 2.68 3.85
C ALA A 87 7.95 2.37 5.22
N THR A 88 7.70 3.22 6.21
CA THR A 88 8.05 2.91 7.60
C THR A 88 6.96 2.02 8.21
N LEU A 89 7.30 0.77 8.50
CA LEU A 89 6.33 -0.27 8.86
C LEU A 89 6.65 -0.91 10.24
N PRO A 90 5.64 -1.48 10.93
CA PRO A 90 5.88 -2.21 12.17
C PRO A 90 6.66 -3.50 11.94
N SER A 91 7.44 -3.91 12.94
CA SER A 91 8.18 -5.18 12.89
C SER A 91 7.27 -6.36 12.53
N GLY A 92 7.76 -7.26 11.67
CA GLY A 92 7.03 -8.45 11.23
C GLY A 92 5.88 -8.19 10.24
N TRP A 93 5.82 -7.01 9.60
CA TRP A 93 4.79 -6.69 8.58
C TRP A 93 4.79 -7.68 7.41
N GLU A 94 5.95 -8.21 7.02
CA GLU A 94 6.09 -9.19 5.94
C GLU A 94 5.26 -10.46 6.18
N ALA A 95 5.17 -10.90 7.44
CA ALA A 95 4.37 -12.07 7.82
C ALA A 95 2.86 -11.80 7.80
N ARG A 96 2.44 -10.53 7.69
CA ARG A 96 1.05 -10.09 7.64
C ARG A 96 0.60 -9.69 6.24
N LEU A 97 1.48 -9.82 5.23
CA LEU A 97 1.18 -9.51 3.85
C LEU A 97 -0.04 -10.31 3.36
N VAL A 98 -0.91 -9.61 2.63
CA VAL A 98 -2.15 -10.17 2.09
C VAL A 98 -1.92 -10.53 0.64
N ILE A 99 -2.05 -11.82 0.36
CA ILE A 99 -1.79 -12.39 -0.95
C ILE A 99 -2.96 -12.07 -1.89
N VAL A 100 -2.62 -11.59 -3.07
CA VAL A 100 -3.52 -11.33 -4.19
C VAL A 100 -3.09 -12.18 -5.35
N GLU A 101 -3.96 -13.10 -5.74
CA GLU A 101 -3.80 -13.98 -6.88
C GLU A 101 -5.09 -13.95 -7.68
N GLY A 102 -4.98 -13.92 -9.00
CA GLY A 102 -6.13 -13.82 -9.89
C GLY A 102 -5.74 -13.97 -11.36
N PRO A 103 -6.71 -14.11 -12.28
CA PRO A 103 -6.43 -14.33 -13.70
C PRO A 103 -5.50 -13.27 -14.31
N LEU A 104 -5.58 -12.03 -13.85
CA LEU A 104 -4.79 -10.92 -14.38
C LEU A 104 -3.38 -10.82 -13.76
N THR A 105 -3.13 -11.50 -12.65
CA THR A 105 -1.77 -11.63 -12.07
C THR A 105 -0.85 -12.54 -12.89
N ARG A 106 -1.39 -13.28 -13.87
CA ARG A 106 -0.63 -14.15 -14.79
C ARG A 106 0.26 -15.19 -14.08
N GLY A 107 -0.19 -15.68 -12.92
CA GLY A 107 0.53 -16.66 -12.11
C GLY A 107 1.48 -16.07 -11.07
N ALA A 108 1.63 -14.74 -11.04
CA ALA A 108 2.35 -14.03 -9.99
C ALA A 108 1.47 -13.82 -8.74
N ARG A 109 2.12 -13.45 -7.63
CA ARG A 109 1.51 -13.21 -6.33
C ARG A 109 1.74 -11.75 -5.94
N GLY A 110 0.67 -11.00 -5.76
CA GLY A 110 0.72 -9.67 -5.15
C GLY A 110 0.76 -9.80 -3.64
N LEU A 111 1.73 -9.20 -2.98
CA LEU A 111 1.89 -9.20 -1.53
C LEU A 111 1.55 -7.79 -1.01
N CYS A 112 0.28 -7.57 -0.69
CA CYS A 112 -0.21 -6.25 -0.28
C CYS A 112 -0.03 -6.03 1.23
N LEU A 113 0.33 -4.82 1.64
CA LEU A 113 0.31 -4.44 3.05
C LEU A 113 -1.07 -4.67 3.68
N GLU A 114 -1.06 -5.20 4.90
CA GLU A 114 -2.24 -5.26 5.73
C GLU A 114 -2.69 -3.84 6.12
N VAL A 115 -3.98 -3.59 6.25
CA VAL A 115 -4.61 -2.28 6.31
C VAL A 115 -4.16 -1.48 7.52
N HIS A 116 -3.89 -2.13 8.65
CA HIS A 116 -3.36 -1.44 9.83
C HIS A 116 -1.89 -1.03 9.62
N ASP A 117 -1.08 -1.87 8.96
CA ASP A 117 0.31 -1.52 8.62
C ASP A 117 0.34 -0.38 7.58
N LEU A 118 -0.56 -0.43 6.59
CA LEU A 118 -0.76 0.62 5.60
C LEU A 118 -1.15 1.96 6.25
N VAL A 119 -2.16 1.95 7.11
CA VAL A 119 -2.64 3.16 7.80
C VAL A 119 -1.56 3.74 8.73
N LEU A 120 -0.80 2.89 9.43
CA LEU A 120 0.34 3.33 10.24
C LEU A 120 1.45 3.95 9.38
N SER A 121 1.81 3.33 8.26
CA SER A 121 2.79 3.90 7.33
C SER A 121 2.35 5.28 6.83
N LYS A 122 1.05 5.48 6.61
CA LYS A 122 0.47 6.78 6.23
C LYS A 122 0.50 7.81 7.34
N TYR A 123 0.24 7.41 8.59
CA TYR A 123 0.42 8.31 9.73
C TYR A 123 1.86 8.77 9.90
N VAL A 124 2.83 7.89 9.66
CA VAL A 124 4.25 8.25 9.72
C VAL A 124 4.66 9.17 8.56
N ALA A 125 4.17 8.90 7.34
CA ALA A 125 4.43 9.76 6.18
C ALA A 125 3.80 11.15 6.31
N ASN A 126 2.63 11.24 6.97
CA ASN A 126 1.96 12.47 7.39
C ASN A 126 1.76 13.50 6.27
N ARG A 127 1.40 13.06 5.06
CA ARG A 127 1.10 13.94 3.91
C ARG A 127 -0.37 14.33 3.91
N GLU A 128 -0.71 15.46 3.30
CA GLU A 128 -2.10 15.95 3.28
C GLU A 128 -3.10 14.91 2.73
N LYS A 129 -2.71 14.18 1.68
CA LYS A 129 -3.53 13.11 1.08
C LYS A 129 -3.73 11.91 2.03
N ASP A 130 -2.77 11.65 2.91
CA ASP A 130 -2.80 10.51 3.82
C ASP A 130 -3.81 10.70 4.95
N HIS A 131 -4.03 11.93 5.40
CA HIS A 131 -5.08 12.23 6.39
C HIS A 131 -6.48 11.84 5.90
N ARG A 132 -6.79 12.15 4.63
CA ARG A 132 -8.10 11.80 4.05
C ARG A 132 -8.27 10.29 3.96
N PHE A 133 -7.21 9.58 3.55
CA PHE A 133 -7.20 8.13 3.49
C PHE A 133 -7.42 7.49 4.87
N ASN A 134 -6.66 7.91 5.88
CA ASN A 134 -6.73 7.33 7.23
C ASN A 134 -8.11 7.55 7.86
N ARG A 135 -8.67 8.76 7.73
CA ARG A 135 -10.02 9.07 8.20
C ARG A 135 -11.08 8.24 7.50
N ALA A 136 -10.98 8.04 6.19
CA ALA A 136 -11.91 7.18 5.46
C ALA A 136 -11.80 5.72 5.93
N ALA A 137 -10.59 5.18 6.11
CA ALA A 137 -10.40 3.83 6.62
C ALA A 137 -11.02 3.63 8.02
N ILE A 138 -10.89 4.63 8.90
CA ILE A 138 -11.50 4.62 10.24
C ILE A 138 -13.03 4.73 10.15
N ALA A 139 -13.55 5.70 9.38
CA ALA A 139 -15.00 5.93 9.25
C ALA A 139 -15.73 4.69 8.69
N HIS A 140 -15.10 3.98 7.76
CA HIS A 140 -15.61 2.72 7.21
C HIS A 140 -15.30 1.49 8.08
N ARG A 141 -14.71 1.67 9.27
CA ARG A 141 -14.37 0.60 10.24
C ARG A 141 -13.48 -0.49 9.64
N LEU A 142 -12.58 -0.12 8.73
CA LEU A 142 -11.62 -1.04 8.10
C LEU A 142 -10.41 -1.33 9.01
N VAL A 143 -10.20 -0.47 10.02
CA VAL A 143 -9.13 -0.60 11.01
C VAL A 143 -9.68 -0.57 12.43
N GLN A 144 -8.97 -1.24 13.33
CA GLN A 144 -9.25 -1.27 14.77
C GLN A 144 -8.17 -0.50 15.52
N ARG A 145 -8.60 0.39 16.42
CA ARG A 145 -7.70 1.21 17.23
C ARG A 145 -6.71 0.37 18.05
N SER A 146 -7.19 -0.69 18.69
CA SER A 146 -6.36 -1.59 19.52
C SER A 146 -5.19 -2.18 18.71
N VAL A 147 -5.45 -2.60 17.47
CA VAL A 147 -4.43 -3.17 16.58
C VAL A 147 -3.45 -2.10 16.11
N LEU A 148 -3.92 -0.88 15.82
CA LEU A 148 -3.04 0.23 15.48
C LEU A 148 -2.11 0.59 16.65
N ASP A 149 -2.64 0.66 17.86
CA ASP A 149 -1.87 0.98 19.08
C ASP A 149 -0.83 -0.10 19.38
N GLU A 150 -1.20 -1.39 19.28
CA GLU A 150 -0.28 -2.53 19.44
C GLU A 150 0.87 -2.46 18.42
N ARG A 151 0.54 -2.29 17.14
CA ARG A 151 1.52 -2.28 16.06
C ARG A 151 2.38 -1.03 16.05
N LEU A 152 1.84 0.13 16.44
CA LEU A 152 2.62 1.34 16.67
C LEU A 152 3.71 1.08 17.71
N GLY A 153 3.43 0.26 18.74
CA GLY A 153 4.41 -0.21 19.72
C GLY A 153 5.61 -0.92 19.07
N ALA A 154 5.36 -1.73 18.04
CA ALA A 154 6.37 -2.51 17.31
C ALA A 154 7.10 -1.74 16.19
N MET A 155 6.81 -0.46 15.97
CA MET A 155 7.53 0.40 15.01
C MET A 155 8.78 1.00 15.64
N THR A 156 9.87 1.09 14.89
CA THR A 156 11.07 1.85 15.29
C THR A 156 10.93 3.28 14.81
N LEU A 157 10.50 4.18 15.70
CA LEU A 157 10.27 5.59 15.43
C LEU A 157 10.95 6.47 16.47
N ASP A 158 11.32 7.68 16.09
CA ASP A 158 11.68 8.72 17.05
C ASP A 158 10.53 8.91 18.06
N PRO A 159 10.81 9.05 19.37
CA PRO A 159 9.77 9.17 20.39
C PRO A 159 8.76 10.30 20.11
N ARG A 160 9.20 11.42 19.53
CA ARG A 160 8.32 12.54 19.16
C ARG A 160 7.40 12.18 18.01
N VAL A 161 7.92 11.47 17.00
CA VAL A 161 7.12 10.98 15.87
C VAL A 161 6.10 9.96 16.35
N ARG A 162 6.49 9.02 17.21
CA ARG A 162 5.57 8.03 17.79
C ARG A 162 4.43 8.71 18.54
N GLU A 163 4.75 9.70 19.38
CA GLU A 163 3.74 10.43 20.14
C GLU A 163 2.80 11.23 19.23
N ALA A 164 3.33 11.89 18.19
CA ALA A 164 2.51 12.58 17.20
C ALA A 164 1.54 11.64 16.49
N VAL A 165 2.01 10.47 16.05
CA VAL A 165 1.17 9.43 15.43
C VAL A 165 0.09 8.95 16.40
N ARG A 166 0.44 8.68 17.66
CA ARG A 166 -0.51 8.25 18.70
C ARG A 166 -1.61 9.28 18.93
N LEU A 167 -1.26 10.57 19.00
CA LEU A 167 -2.22 11.67 19.16
C LEU A 167 -3.11 11.82 17.93
N ALA A 168 -2.55 11.68 16.72
CA ALA A 168 -3.31 11.73 15.47
C ALA A 168 -4.34 10.60 15.37
N ILE A 169 -3.95 9.36 15.70
CA ILE A 169 -4.85 8.21 15.77
C ILE A 169 -5.99 8.50 16.75
N ALA A 170 -5.66 8.95 17.98
CA ALA A 170 -6.67 9.24 18.99
C ALA A 170 -7.67 10.32 18.53
N ALA A 171 -7.20 11.38 17.87
CA ALA A 171 -8.04 12.46 17.37
C ALA A 171 -8.96 12.03 16.22
N ASP A 172 -8.45 11.23 15.28
CA ASP A 172 -9.23 10.75 14.14
C ASP A 172 -10.31 9.74 14.58
N PHE A 173 -10.00 8.85 15.54
CA PHE A 173 -11.00 7.93 16.11
C PHE A 173 -12.08 8.67 16.91
N ALA A 174 -11.70 9.68 17.72
CA ALA A 174 -12.66 10.48 18.46
C ALA A 174 -13.58 11.31 17.56
N SER A 175 -13.16 11.61 16.33
CA SER A 175 -13.96 12.33 15.34
C SER A 175 -14.89 11.43 14.53
N ALA A 176 -14.75 10.10 14.66
CA ALA A 176 -15.51 9.08 13.93
C ALA A 176 -16.58 8.37 14.79
N GLU A 177 -16.58 8.63 16.11
CA GLU A 177 -17.63 8.25 17.06
C GLU A 177 -18.80 9.25 17.04
#